data_AF-A0A937DU03-F1
#
_entry.id   AF-A0A937DU03-F1
#
_cell.length_a   1.000
_cell.length_b   1.000
_cell.length_c   1.000
_cell.angle_alpha   90.00
_cell.angle_beta   90.00
_cell.angle_gamma   90.00
#
_symmetry.space_group_name_H-M   'P 1'
#
loop_
_entity.id
_entity.type
_entity.pdbx_description
1 polymer ?
#
loop_
_entity_poly.entity_id
_entity_poly.type
_entity_poly.pdbx_seq_one_letter_code
_entity_poly.pdbx_strand_id
1 'polypeptide(L)' 'AAIADNPHLRAGLHVHRGRFTHRAAAESLGLPFSPPDQAIAA' A
#
# COMPACT_ATOMS: atom_id res chain seq x y z
N ALA A 1 7.35 -0.16 12.01
CA ALA A 1 7.94 -1.42 12.48
C ALA A 1 7.08 -2.60 12.03
N ALA A 2 5.98 -2.98 12.72
CA ALA A 2 5.21 -4.20 12.41
C ALA A 2 4.81 -4.45 10.94
N ILE A 3 4.29 -3.44 10.24
CA ILE A 3 3.90 -3.59 8.82
C ILE A 3 5.13 -3.78 7.91
N ALA A 4 6.27 -3.16 8.22
CA ALA A 4 7.49 -3.33 7.44
C ALA A 4 8.10 -4.74 7.63
N ASP A 5 7.97 -5.28 8.84
CA ASP A 5 8.61 -6.53 9.26
C ASP A 5 7.78 -7.78 8.92
N ASN A 6 6.46 -7.65 8.73
CA ASN A 6 5.57 -8.76 8.46
C ASN A 6 4.96 -8.68 7.04
N PRO A 7 5.37 -9.55 6.10
CA PRO A 7 4.91 -9.48 4.71
C PRO A 7 3.39 -9.75 4.57
N HIS A 8 2.81 -10.58 5.43
CA HIS A 8 1.37 -10.85 5.41
C HIS A 8 0.56 -9.65 5.91
N LEU A 9 1.06 -8.96 6.94
CA LEU A 9 0.45 -7.71 7.40
C LEU A 9 0.56 -6.62 6.34
N ARG A 10 1.71 -6.51 5.66
CA ARG A 10 1.92 -5.57 4.56
C ARG A 10 1.00 -5.82 3.37
N ALA A 11 0.73 -7.07 3.04
CA ALA A 11 -0.17 -7.44 1.96
C ALA A 11 -1.62 -6.95 2.18
N GLY A 12 -2.03 -6.74 3.43
CA GLY A 12 -3.34 -6.18 3.77
C GLY A 12 -3.42 -4.64 3.74
N LEU A 13 -2.34 -3.93 3.44
CA LEU A 13 -2.34 -2.46 3.43
C LEU A 13 -3.01 -1.90 2.17
N HIS A 14 -4.11 -1.16 2.34
CA HIS A 14 -4.85 -0.56 1.23
C HIS A 14 -4.48 0.89 0.93
N VAL A 15 -4.32 1.70 1.98
CA VAL A 15 -4.01 3.13 1.86
C VAL A 15 -3.01 3.51 2.94
N HIS A 16 -2.02 4.32 2.58
CA HIS A 16 -1.07 4.91 3.52
C HIS A 16 -0.79 6.36 3.13
N ARG A 17 -1.00 7.30 4.06
CA ARG A 17 -0.75 8.75 3.84
C ARG A 17 -1.36 9.28 2.53
N GLY A 18 -2.58 8.86 2.22
CA GLY A 18 -3.30 9.26 1.00
C GLY A 18 -2.87 8.53 -0.28
N ARG A 19 -1.93 7.59 -0.21
CA ARG A 19 -1.49 6.78 -1.36
C ARG A 19 -2.15 5.41 -1.35
N PHE A 20 -2.66 4.97 -2.49
CA PHE A 20 -3.21 3.63 -2.64
C PHE A 20 -2.08 2.60 -2.79
N THR A 21 -2.07 1.62 -1.89
CA THR A 21 -1.08 0.54 -1.84
C THR A 21 -1.64 -0.83 -2.20
N HIS A 22 -2.96 -0.91 -2.43
CA HIS A 22 -3.63 -2.09 -2.97
C HIS A 22 -3.96 -1.88 -4.45
N ARG A 23 -3.33 -2.68 -5.33
CA ARG A 23 -3.35 -2.50 -6.78
C ARG A 23 -4.76 -2.52 -7.37
N ALA A 24 -5.53 -3.58 -7.11
CA ALA A 24 -6.85 -3.74 -7.72
C ALA A 24 -7.81 -2.61 -7.30
N ALA A 25 -7.65 -2.05 -6.11
CA ALA A 25 -8.46 -0.91 -5.66
C ALA A 25 -8.06 0.38 -6.38
N ALA A 26 -6.75 0.63 -6.56
CA ALA A 26 -6.25 1.77 -7.32
C ALA A 26 -6.74 1.71 -8.77
N GLU A 27 -6.60 0.56 -9.43
CA GLU A 27 -7.04 0.33 -10.81
C GLU A 27 -8.55 0.52 -10.98
N SER A 28 -9.36 -0.02 -10.06
CA SER A 28 -10.83 0.11 -10.10
C SER A 28 -11.31 1.56 -9.98
N LEU A 29 -10.52 2.43 -9.34
CA LEU A 29 -10.84 3.84 -9.13
C LEU A 29 -10.11 4.78 -10.12
N GLY A 30 -9.27 4.24 -11.01
CA GLY A 30 -8.42 5.04 -11.90
C GLY A 30 -7.39 5.90 -11.15
N LEU A 31 -6.96 5.48 -9.95
CA LEU A 31 -6.05 6.22 -9.09
C LEU A 31 -4.61 5.68 -9.17
N PRO A 32 -3.59 6.51 -8.85
CA PRO A 32 -2.21 6.06 -8.82
C PRO A 32 -1.96 4.96 -7.78
N PHE A 33 -1.26 3.90 -8.19
CA PHE A 33 -0.78 2.84 -7.31
C PHE A 33 0.64 3.15 -6.81
N SER A 34 0.85 3.06 -5.51
CA SER A 34 2.16 3.16 -4.84
C SER A 34 2.47 1.83 -4.16
N PRO A 35 3.58 1.15 -4.50
CA PRO A 35 3.97 -0.08 -3.81
C PRO A 35 4.06 0.13 -2.28
N PRO A 36 3.53 -0.80 -1.45
CA PRO A 36 3.53 -0.67 0.01
C PRO A 36 4.91 -0.33 0.59
N ASP A 37 5.98 -0.93 0.06
CA ASP A 37 7.36 -0.70 0.51
C ASP A 37 7.82 0.74 0.30
N GLN A 38 7.43 1.34 -0.84
CA GLN A 38 7.73 2.74 -1.13
C GLN A 38 6.86 3.69 -0.32
N ALA A 39 5.60 3.32 -0.09
CA ALA A 39 4.66 4.13 0.67
C ALA A 39 5.04 4.22 2.15
N ILE A 40 5.51 3.12 2.75
CA ILE A 40 5.91 3.06 4.17
C ILE A 40 7.24 3.80 4.42
N ALA A 41 8.15 3.83 3.45
CA ALA A 41 9.45 4.46 3.58
C ALA A 41 9.43 6.01 3.46
N ALA A 42 8.32 6.59 3.00
CA ALA A 42 8.15 8.02 2.73
C ALA A 42 7.31 8.70 3.81
#